data_AF-A0A814EL44-F1
#
_entry.id   AF-A0A814EL44-F1
#
_cell.length_a   1.000
_cell.length_b   1.000
_cell.length_c   1.000
_cell.angle_alpha   90.00
_cell.angle_beta   90.00
_cell.angle_gamma   90.00
#
_symmetry.space_group_name_H-M   'P 1'
#
loop_
_entity.id
_entity.type
_entity.pdbx_description
1 polymer ?
#
loop_
_entity_poly.entity_id
_entity_poly.type
_entity_poly.pdbx_seq_one_letter_code
_entity_poly.pdbx_strand_id
1 'polypeptide(L)'
;MRTCFLLLLLTTLVTSFDRRYQQHSSILRQLQDLLEADDEAEFQVRHRSDRRMSDDDEKEQYMEIRASVGSNDTNTEITLQNRAAMNTRLRVLYTDKDGRPAIAETGRLWAGQTKSVQLPAGATNINIIVEKDIFFETWRQAYKGTLTNGNQCIRIVGVTLFSKIHPCK
;
A
#
# COMPACT_ATOMS: atom_id res chain seq x y z
N MET A 1 22.46 -42.95 30.66
CA MET A 1 22.34 -41.54 31.10
C MET A 1 22.60 -40.56 29.95
N ARG A 2 21.82 -40.59 28.85
CA ARG A 2 21.95 -39.60 27.75
C ARG A 2 20.60 -39.12 27.17
N THR A 3 19.49 -39.72 27.60
CA THR A 3 18.14 -39.41 27.10
C THR A 3 17.39 -38.34 27.91
N CYS A 4 17.80 -38.05 29.15
CA CYS A 4 17.12 -37.03 29.98
C CYS A 4 17.48 -35.58 29.60
N PHE A 5 18.63 -35.32 28.96
CA PHE A 5 19.05 -33.95 28.61
C PHE A 5 18.29 -33.36 27.42
N LEU A 6 17.75 -34.19 26.53
CA LEU A 6 17.02 -33.75 25.34
C LEU A 6 15.60 -33.24 25.65
N LEU A 7 14.96 -33.76 26.69
CA LEU A 7 13.62 -33.33 27.10
C LEU A 7 13.62 -31.97 27.83
N LEU A 8 14.71 -31.61 28.50
CA LEU A 8 14.85 -30.31 29.19
C LEU A 8 15.12 -29.13 28.23
N LEU A 9 15.69 -29.41 27.05
CA LEU A 9 15.93 -28.40 26.02
C LEU A 9 14.68 -28.06 25.19
N LEU A 10 13.74 -29.00 25.05
CA LEU A 10 12.49 -28.77 24.32
C LEU A 10 11.47 -27.92 25.11
N THR A 11 11.42 -28.06 26.44
CA THR A 11 10.48 -27.28 27.27
C THR A 11 10.89 -25.82 27.45
N THR A 12 12.19 -25.51 27.38
CA THR A 12 12.69 -24.12 27.42
C THR A 12 12.45 -23.37 26.11
N LEU A 13 12.40 -24.06 24.97
CA LEU A 13 12.05 -23.44 23.68
C LEU A 13 10.57 -23.03 23.62
N VAL A 14 9.65 -23.84 24.16
CA VAL A 14 8.20 -23.54 24.09
C VAL A 14 7.81 -22.35 24.98
N THR A 15 8.43 -22.17 26.14
CA THR A 15 8.13 -21.01 27.02
C THR A 15 8.71 -19.70 26.50
N SER A 16 9.73 -19.73 25.63
CA SER A 16 10.27 -18.53 24.98
C SER A 16 9.38 -18.00 23.84
N PHE A 17 8.48 -18.83 23.31
CA PHE A 17 7.56 -18.44 22.24
C PHE A 17 6.34 -17.67 22.75
N ASP A 18 5.91 -17.94 23.99
CA ASP A 18 4.73 -17.33 24.60
C ASP A 18 4.97 -15.86 25.03
N ARG A 19 6.21 -15.50 25.38
CA ARG A 19 6.56 -14.11 25.77
C ARG A 19 6.51 -13.10 24.62
N ARG A 20 6.58 -13.53 23.35
CA ARG A 20 6.46 -12.60 22.20
C ARG A 20 5.00 -12.30 21.83
N TYR A 21 4.04 -13.09 22.29
CA TYR A 21 2.64 -12.88 21.96
C TYR A 21 1.98 -11.78 22.81
N GLN A 22 2.46 -11.54 24.04
CA GLN A 22 1.93 -10.48 24.91
C GLN A 22 2.32 -9.05 24.51
N GLN A 23 3.32 -8.84 23.65
CA GLN A 23 3.68 -7.49 23.18
C GLN A 23 2.81 -6.98 22.02
N HIS A 24 2.05 -7.84 21.34
CA HIS A 24 1.21 -7.42 20.20
C HIS A 24 -0.18 -6.90 20.61
N SER A 25 -0.63 -7.11 21.86
CA SER A 25 -1.97 -6.71 22.29
C SER A 25 -2.09 -5.23 22.71
N SER A 26 -0.99 -4.50 22.95
CA SER A 26 -1.07 -3.07 23.29
C SER A 26 -1.21 -2.17 22.06
N ILE A 27 -0.68 -2.58 20.90
CA ILE A 27 -0.78 -1.82 19.64
C ILE A 27 -2.21 -1.83 19.10
N LEU A 28 -2.94 -2.94 19.27
CA LEU A 28 -4.32 -3.06 18.80
C LEU A 28 -5.31 -2.18 19.60
N ARG A 29 -5.04 -1.87 20.87
CA ARG A 29 -5.88 -0.92 21.63
C ARG A 29 -5.66 0.54 21.24
N GLN A 30 -4.43 0.92 20.90
CA GLN A 30 -4.15 2.29 20.41
C GLN A 30 -4.75 2.58 19.03
N LEU A 31 -4.96 1.55 18.21
CA LEU A 31 -5.61 1.71 16.90
C LEU A 31 -7.12 1.85 16.99
N GLN A 32 -7.75 1.43 18.10
CA GLN A 32 -9.20 1.50 18.26
C GLN A 32 -9.67 2.89 18.75
N ASP A 33 -8.85 3.60 19.53
CA ASP A 33 -9.13 4.99 19.96
C ASP A 33 -8.97 6.01 18.82
N LEU A 34 -8.24 5.68 17.75
CA LEU A 34 -8.05 6.55 16.57
C LEU A 34 -9.19 6.46 15.55
N LEU A 35 -10.17 5.56 15.75
CA LEU A 35 -11.27 5.32 14.82
C LEU A 35 -12.60 5.98 15.22
N GLU A 36 -12.67 6.64 16.39
CA GLU A 36 -13.90 7.32 16.89
C GLU A 36 -13.85 8.86 16.78
N ALA A 37 -12.90 9.45 16.03
CA ALA A 37 -12.64 10.90 16.09
C ALA A 37 -13.10 11.75 14.89
N ASP A 38 -13.70 11.21 13.82
CA ASP A 38 -13.95 11.99 12.59
C ASP A 38 -15.37 11.82 12.01
N ASP A 39 -16.39 12.37 12.70
CA ASP A 39 -17.70 12.64 12.11
C ASP A 39 -18.25 14.01 12.56
N GLU A 40 -17.51 15.09 12.26
CA GLU A 40 -18.08 16.44 12.17
C GLU A 40 -17.68 17.10 10.84
N ALA A 41 -18.41 16.77 9.77
CA ALA A 41 -18.33 17.50 8.52
C ALA A 41 -19.11 18.83 8.64
N GLU A 42 -18.39 19.90 9.03
CA GLU A 42 -18.93 21.26 9.09
C GLU A 42 -19.10 21.85 7.68
N PHE A 43 -20.36 22.06 7.27
CA PHE A 43 -20.73 22.59 5.96
C PHE A 43 -20.69 24.13 5.97
N GLN A 44 -19.62 24.75 5.49
CA GLN A 44 -19.57 26.23 5.35
C GLN A 44 -20.22 26.71 4.05
N VAL A 45 -21.45 27.23 4.15
CA VAL A 45 -22.08 28.04 3.09
C VAL A 45 -21.56 29.47 3.19
N ARG A 46 -20.66 29.88 2.28
CA ARG A 46 -20.28 31.30 2.14
C ARG A 46 -21.23 32.02 1.21
N HIS A 47 -22.12 32.84 1.77
CA HIS A 47 -22.84 33.86 1.02
C HIS A 47 -21.90 35.03 0.68
N ARG A 48 -21.56 35.17 -0.60
CA ARG A 48 -20.85 36.34 -1.14
C ARG A 48 -21.88 37.37 -1.56
N SER A 49 -22.20 38.32 -0.69
CA SER A 49 -23.02 39.48 -1.03
C SER A 49 -22.11 40.59 -1.57
N ASP A 50 -21.81 40.54 -2.87
CA ASP A 50 -21.22 41.69 -3.56
C ASP A 50 -22.30 42.77 -3.73
N ARG A 51 -22.24 43.77 -2.86
CA ARG A 51 -23.15 44.93 -2.85
C ARG A 51 -22.43 46.12 -3.47
N ARG A 52 -22.70 46.39 -4.75
CA ARG A 52 -22.75 47.75 -5.35
C ARG A 52 -23.53 47.69 -6.66
N MET A 53 -24.75 48.23 -6.60
CA MET A 53 -25.61 48.50 -7.76
C MET A 53 -25.04 49.67 -8.55
N SER A 54 -24.86 49.47 -9.85
CA SER A 54 -25.08 50.51 -10.84
C SER A 54 -26.06 49.94 -11.86
N ASP A 55 -27.08 50.74 -12.17
CA ASP A 55 -28.18 50.41 -13.04
C ASP A 55 -27.73 50.17 -14.50
N ASP A 56 -28.51 49.34 -15.20
CA ASP A 56 -28.47 49.06 -16.65
C ASP A 56 -27.45 48.04 -17.18
N ASP A 57 -27.51 46.79 -16.69
CA ASP A 57 -27.18 45.59 -17.48
C ASP A 57 -27.96 44.40 -16.91
N GLU A 58 -28.89 43.82 -17.69
CA GLU A 58 -29.52 42.53 -17.40
C GLU A 58 -28.42 41.43 -17.39
N LYS A 59 -27.73 41.29 -16.26
CA LYS A 59 -26.80 40.20 -16.03
C LYS A 59 -27.58 38.97 -15.61
N GLU A 60 -27.94 38.16 -16.59
CA GLU A 60 -28.45 36.81 -16.38
C GLU A 60 -27.41 36.01 -15.56
N GLN A 61 -27.74 35.77 -14.29
CA GLN A 61 -26.87 35.09 -13.35
C GLN A 61 -27.05 33.58 -13.53
N TYR A 62 -26.29 33.01 -14.46
CA TYR A 62 -26.29 31.56 -14.67
C TYR A 62 -25.52 30.86 -13.55
N MET A 63 -26.20 29.95 -12.84
CA MET A 63 -25.58 29.03 -11.91
C MET A 63 -24.87 27.93 -12.70
N GLU A 64 -23.55 28.04 -12.86
CA GLU A 64 -22.74 26.99 -13.49
C GLU A 64 -22.59 25.81 -12.50
N ILE A 65 -23.50 24.84 -12.59
CA ILE A 65 -23.38 23.58 -11.86
C ILE A 65 -22.32 22.74 -12.56
N ARG A 66 -21.07 22.81 -12.09
CA ARG A 66 -20.03 21.85 -12.47
C ARG A 66 -20.27 20.56 -11.71
N ALA A 67 -21.10 19.69 -12.28
CA ALA A 67 -21.11 18.29 -11.89
C ALA A 67 -19.74 17.70 -12.23
N SER A 68 -18.87 17.54 -11.24
CA SER A 68 -17.71 16.67 -11.36
C SER A 68 -18.26 15.26 -11.57
N VAL A 69 -18.17 14.78 -12.81
CA VAL A 69 -18.39 13.36 -13.13
C VAL A 69 -17.48 12.58 -12.19
N GLY A 70 -18.07 11.84 -11.25
CA GLY A 70 -17.31 10.99 -10.35
C GLY A 70 -16.44 10.08 -11.20
N SER A 71 -15.13 10.26 -11.13
CA SER A 71 -14.22 9.25 -11.65
C SER A 71 -14.63 7.94 -10.98
N ASN A 72 -14.96 6.93 -11.78
CA ASN A 72 -15.02 5.58 -11.24
C ASN A 72 -13.60 5.30 -10.76
N ASP A 73 -13.35 5.55 -9.48
CA ASP A 73 -12.06 5.33 -8.85
C ASP A 73 -11.85 3.82 -8.75
N THR A 74 -11.40 3.25 -9.87
CA THR A 74 -11.09 1.84 -9.94
C THR A 74 -9.85 1.60 -9.10
N ASN A 75 -9.96 0.65 -8.16
CA ASN A 75 -8.79 0.19 -7.40
C ASN A 75 -7.66 -0.19 -8.36
N THR A 76 -6.46 0.29 -8.07
CA THR A 76 -5.28 -0.01 -8.87
C THR A 76 -4.68 -1.33 -8.39
N GLU A 77 -4.52 -2.30 -9.28
CA GLU A 77 -3.88 -3.59 -8.98
C GLU A 77 -2.47 -3.65 -9.57
N ILE A 78 -1.49 -4.02 -8.74
CA ILE A 78 -0.12 -4.25 -9.17
C ILE A 78 0.26 -5.70 -8.88
N THR A 79 0.56 -6.45 -9.93
CA THR A 79 0.86 -7.88 -9.86
C THR A 79 2.36 -8.14 -10.07
N LEU A 80 2.96 -8.98 -9.22
CA LEU A 80 4.31 -9.51 -9.38
C LEU A 80 4.25 -11.01 -9.69
N GLN A 81 4.77 -11.39 -10.86
CA GLN A 81 5.03 -12.78 -11.26
C GLN A 81 6.50 -13.12 -11.02
N ASN A 82 6.79 -13.88 -9.96
CA ASN A 82 8.13 -14.38 -9.71
C ASN A 82 8.40 -15.65 -10.51
N ARG A 83 9.06 -15.52 -11.65
CA ARG A 83 9.54 -16.63 -12.49
C ARG A 83 11.06 -16.80 -12.40
N ALA A 84 11.70 -16.12 -11.45
CA ALA A 84 13.12 -16.24 -11.20
C ALA A 84 13.41 -17.33 -10.16
N ALA A 85 14.61 -17.92 -10.24
CA ALA A 85 15.11 -18.88 -9.26
C ALA A 85 15.68 -18.15 -8.02
N MET A 86 14.86 -17.30 -7.40
CA MET A 86 15.19 -16.54 -6.19
C MET A 86 13.92 -16.11 -5.46
N ASN A 87 14.05 -15.73 -4.18
CA ASN A 87 12.96 -15.08 -3.46
C ASN A 87 12.86 -13.61 -3.86
N THR A 88 11.64 -13.10 -3.97
CA THR A 88 11.37 -11.71 -4.35
C THR A 88 10.27 -11.11 -3.48
N ARG A 89 10.10 -9.79 -3.51
CA ARG A 89 8.91 -9.13 -2.96
C ARG A 89 8.60 -7.86 -3.74
N LEU A 90 7.32 -7.51 -3.77
CA LEU A 90 6.81 -6.25 -4.30
C LEU A 90 6.49 -5.32 -3.11
N ARG A 91 7.00 -4.11 -3.16
CA ARG A 91 6.66 -3.00 -2.26
C ARG A 91 6.18 -1.83 -3.10
N VAL A 92 5.05 -1.27 -2.74
CA VAL A 92 4.44 -0.12 -3.42
C VAL A 92 4.29 1.00 -2.41
N LEU A 93 5.01 2.09 -2.64
CA LEU A 93 4.89 3.31 -1.84
C LEU A 93 3.90 4.22 -2.57
N TYR A 94 2.92 4.77 -1.87
CA TYR A 94 1.91 5.63 -2.46
C TYR A 94 1.46 6.70 -1.46
N THR A 95 0.75 7.70 -1.94
CA THR A 95 0.02 8.67 -1.13
C THR A 95 -1.46 8.28 -1.15
N ASP A 96 -2.07 8.07 0.02
CA ASP A 96 -3.50 7.75 0.12
C ASP A 96 -4.38 8.96 -0.26
N LYS A 97 -5.70 8.75 -0.29
CA LYS A 97 -6.69 9.80 -0.62
C LYS A 97 -6.67 10.99 0.36
N ASP A 98 -6.14 10.78 1.57
CA ASP A 98 -6.05 11.78 2.63
C ASP A 98 -4.70 12.53 2.57
N GLY A 99 -3.85 12.24 1.57
CA GLY A 99 -2.54 12.85 1.41
C GLY A 99 -1.42 12.22 2.26
N ARG A 100 -1.67 11.10 2.93
CA ARG A 100 -0.71 10.45 3.82
C ARG A 100 0.13 9.41 3.07
N PRO A 101 1.43 9.29 3.37
CA PRO A 101 2.25 8.24 2.78
C PRO A 101 1.87 6.86 3.34
N ALA A 102 1.71 5.88 2.45
CA ALA A 102 1.33 4.52 2.78
C ALA A 102 2.16 3.50 1.98
N ILE A 103 2.16 2.25 2.45
CA ILE A 103 2.91 1.14 1.84
C ILE A 103 1.99 -0.06 1.69
N ALA A 104 1.99 -0.66 0.50
CA ALA A 104 1.40 -1.96 0.23
C ALA A 104 2.50 -2.95 -0.20
N GLU A 105 2.49 -4.17 0.32
CA GLU A 105 3.49 -5.17 -0.04
C GLU A 105 2.95 -6.60 -0.06
N THR A 106 3.60 -7.47 -0.83
CA THR A 106 3.17 -8.87 -1.02
C THR A 106 3.73 -9.84 0.02
N GLY A 107 4.68 -9.38 0.86
CA GLY A 107 5.61 -10.25 1.58
C GLY A 107 6.55 -11.02 0.65
N ARG A 108 7.24 -12.03 1.19
CA ARG A 108 8.15 -12.91 0.42
C ARG A 108 7.39 -13.78 -0.58
N LEU A 109 7.80 -13.73 -1.84
CA LEU A 109 7.40 -14.62 -2.93
C LEU A 109 8.53 -15.59 -3.26
N TRP A 110 8.17 -16.87 -3.26
CA TRP A 110 9.04 -17.96 -3.70
C TRP A 110 9.05 -18.04 -5.23
N ALA A 111 10.02 -18.76 -5.78
CA ALA A 111 10.10 -19.02 -7.22
C ALA A 111 8.79 -19.68 -7.73
N GLY A 112 8.28 -19.19 -8.84
CA GLY A 112 7.05 -19.67 -9.48
C GLY A 112 5.75 -19.01 -8.99
N GLN A 113 5.78 -18.24 -7.90
CA GLN A 113 4.59 -17.63 -7.32
C GLN A 113 4.18 -16.34 -8.03
N THR A 114 2.89 -16.02 -7.96
CA THR A 114 2.31 -14.75 -8.40
C THR A 114 1.49 -14.17 -7.25
N LYS A 115 1.66 -12.87 -6.98
CA LYS A 115 0.82 -12.14 -6.02
C LYS A 115 0.55 -10.74 -6.53
N SER A 116 -0.59 -10.19 -6.11
CA SER A 116 -0.97 -8.81 -6.36
C SER A 116 -1.07 -8.01 -5.06
N VAL A 117 -0.88 -6.71 -5.17
CA VAL A 117 -1.34 -5.73 -4.18
C VAL A 117 -2.42 -4.88 -4.81
N GLN A 118 -3.48 -4.62 -4.07
CA GLN A 118 -4.51 -3.66 -4.45
C GLN A 118 -4.26 -2.37 -3.68
N LEU A 119 -4.25 -1.26 -4.40
CA LEU A 119 -4.20 0.07 -3.83
C LEU A 119 -5.62 0.62 -3.69
N PRO A 120 -5.90 1.38 -2.64
CA PRO A 120 -7.19 2.02 -2.47
C PRO A 120 -7.45 3.01 -3.63
N ALA A 121 -8.74 3.20 -3.94
CA ALA A 121 -9.23 4.30 -4.76
C ALA A 121 -8.61 5.64 -4.34
N GLY A 122 -8.19 6.45 -5.32
CA GLY A 122 -7.56 7.75 -5.09
C GLY A 122 -6.09 7.71 -4.68
N ALA A 123 -5.43 6.55 -4.67
CA ALA A 123 -3.99 6.48 -4.43
C ALA A 123 -3.19 7.24 -5.51
N THR A 124 -2.28 8.12 -5.08
CA THR A 124 -1.42 8.93 -5.96
C THR A 124 0.07 8.69 -5.66
N ASN A 125 0.96 9.27 -6.49
CA ASN A 125 2.42 9.16 -6.33
C ASN A 125 2.94 7.72 -6.19
N ILE A 126 2.38 6.80 -6.99
CA ILE A 126 2.61 5.37 -6.87
C ILE A 126 4.03 5.03 -7.35
N ASN A 127 4.86 4.57 -6.41
CA ASN A 127 6.23 4.12 -6.63
C ASN A 127 6.32 2.61 -6.40
N ILE A 128 6.69 1.89 -7.44
CA ILE A 128 6.81 0.43 -7.44
C ILE A 128 8.27 0.05 -7.21
N ILE A 129 8.51 -0.81 -6.24
CA ILE A 129 9.83 -1.33 -5.90
C ILE A 129 9.74 -2.86 -5.89
N VAL A 130 10.56 -3.51 -6.73
CA VAL A 130 10.74 -4.96 -6.68
C VAL A 130 12.11 -5.24 -6.09
N GLU A 131 12.13 -6.05 -5.04
CA GLU A 131 13.34 -6.45 -4.35
C GLU A 131 13.58 -7.95 -4.50
N LYS A 132 14.84 -8.34 -4.54
CA LYS A 132 15.29 -9.73 -4.55
C LYS A 132 16.14 -10.04 -3.33
N ASP A 133 16.03 -11.27 -2.86
CA ASP A 133 16.87 -11.82 -1.80
C ASP A 133 18.24 -12.20 -2.37
N ILE A 134 19.33 -11.66 -1.80
CA ILE A 134 20.69 -11.98 -2.24
C ILE A 134 21.31 -13.06 -1.35
N PHE A 135 21.04 -13.01 -0.05
CA PHE A 135 21.62 -13.89 0.96
C PHE A 135 20.94 -13.67 2.31
N PHE A 136 20.49 -14.75 2.98
CA PHE A 136 19.89 -14.74 4.32
C PHE A 136 19.01 -13.51 4.61
N GLU A 137 17.97 -13.30 3.80
CA GLU A 137 16.96 -12.24 4.01
C GLU A 137 17.47 -10.81 3.78
N THR A 138 18.63 -10.66 3.15
CA THR A 138 19.11 -9.36 2.68
C THR A 138 18.46 -9.02 1.36
N TRP A 139 17.61 -8.00 1.38
CA TRP A 139 16.88 -7.52 0.21
C TRP A 139 17.67 -6.47 -0.57
N ARG A 140 17.75 -6.62 -1.90
CA ARG A 140 18.26 -5.60 -2.82
C ARG A 140 17.22 -5.24 -3.85
N GLN A 141 17.09 -3.93 -4.09
CA GLN A 141 16.26 -3.40 -5.16
C GLN A 141 16.74 -3.93 -6.52
N ALA A 142 15.84 -4.62 -7.22
CA ALA A 142 16.03 -5.10 -8.58
C ALA A 142 15.36 -4.19 -9.60
N TYR A 143 14.28 -3.50 -9.22
CA TYR A 143 13.56 -2.54 -10.05
C TYR A 143 12.94 -1.44 -9.20
N LYS A 144 12.88 -0.24 -9.79
CA LYS A 144 12.13 0.91 -9.30
C LYS A 144 11.44 1.57 -10.48
N GLY A 145 10.15 1.83 -10.35
CA GLY A 145 9.35 2.51 -11.36
C GLY A 145 8.26 3.37 -10.72
N THR A 146 7.71 4.29 -11.50
CA THR A 146 6.53 5.06 -11.13
C THR A 146 5.37 4.64 -12.02
N LEU A 147 4.19 4.54 -11.43
CA LEU A 147 2.96 4.22 -12.13
C LEU A 147 2.11 5.47 -12.19
N THR A 148 1.76 5.91 -13.40
CA THR A 148 0.95 7.10 -13.60
C THR A 148 -0.54 6.82 -13.55
N ASN A 149 -1.01 5.67 -14.04
CA ASN A 149 -2.41 5.22 -13.97
C ASN A 149 -2.56 3.73 -14.33
N GLY A 150 -3.58 3.08 -13.79
CA GLY A 150 -4.07 1.76 -14.21
C GLY A 150 -3.31 0.56 -13.63
N ASN A 151 -3.75 -0.65 -13.96
CA ASN A 151 -3.15 -1.87 -13.43
C ASN A 151 -1.80 -2.16 -14.09
N GLN A 152 -0.85 -2.68 -13.31
CA GLN A 152 0.47 -3.03 -13.82
C GLN A 152 0.85 -4.45 -13.41
N CYS A 153 1.32 -5.24 -14.37
CA CYS A 153 1.88 -6.56 -14.10
C CYS A 153 3.38 -6.58 -14.42
N ILE A 154 4.18 -7.05 -13.48
CA ILE A 154 5.63 -7.15 -13.56
C ILE A 154 6.03 -8.61 -13.44
N ARG A 155 6.86 -9.09 -14.36
CA ARG A 155 7.45 -10.43 -14.36
C ARG A 155 8.95 -10.34 -14.16
N ILE A 156 9.47 -11.04 -13.17
CA ILE A 156 10.92 -11.21 -12.95
C ILE A 156 11.32 -12.64 -13.33
N VAL A 157 12.42 -12.78 -14.07
CA VAL A 157 12.99 -14.04 -14.54
C VAL A 157 14.50 -14.08 -14.30
N GLY A 158 15.10 -15.27 -14.39
CA GLY A 158 16.55 -15.47 -14.27
C GLY A 158 16.97 -15.96 -12.89
N VAL A 159 18.21 -15.66 -12.51
CA VAL A 159 18.85 -16.11 -11.26
C VAL A 159 19.35 -14.91 -10.46
N THR A 160 19.64 -15.09 -9.16
CA THR A 160 19.96 -13.99 -8.22
C THR A 160 20.96 -12.96 -8.78
N LEU A 161 22.04 -13.40 -9.40
CA LEU A 161 23.06 -12.52 -9.99
C LEU A 161 22.66 -11.92 -11.34
N PHE A 162 21.83 -12.61 -12.12
CA PHE A 162 21.45 -12.25 -13.49
C PHE A 162 19.93 -12.32 -13.65
N SER A 163 19.23 -11.36 -13.03
CA SER A 163 17.78 -11.20 -13.10
C SER A 163 17.38 -10.24 -14.22
N LYS A 164 16.30 -10.53 -14.92
CA LYS A 164 15.65 -9.60 -15.86
C LYS A 164 14.21 -9.32 -15.43
N ILE A 165 13.74 -8.12 -15.70
CA ILE A 165 12.40 -7.66 -15.33
C ILE A 165 11.69 -7.17 -16.59
N HIS A 166 10.46 -7.62 -16.78
CA HIS A 166 9.63 -7.32 -17.94
C HIS A 166 8.20 -6.99 -17.50
N PRO A 167 7.47 -6.12 -18.20
CA PRO A 167 6.03 -6.08 -18.06
C PRO A 167 5.44 -7.44 -18.48
N CYS A 168 4.36 -7.87 -17.83
CA CYS A 168 3.63 -9.05 -18.30
C CYS A 168 2.99 -8.73 -19.65
N LYS A 169 3.25 -9.58 -20.63
CA LYS A 169 2.44 -9.67 -21.85
C LYS A 169 1.31 -10.66 -21.63
#